data_AF-A0A832FUC6-F1
#
_entry.id   AF-A0A832FUC6-F1
#
_cell.length_a   1.000
_cell.length_b   1.000
_cell.length_c   1.000
_cell.angle_alpha   90.00
_cell.angle_beta   90.00
_cell.angle_gamma   90.00
#
_symmetry.space_group_name_H-M   'P 1'
#
loop_
_entity.id
_entity.type
_entity.pdbx_description
1 polymer ?
#
loop_
_entity_poly.entity_id
_entity_poly.type
_entity_poly.pdbx_seq_one_letter_code
_entity_poly.pdbx_strand_id
1 'polypeptide(L)'
;MKPHWIAWLALFWTAGPHALAATQPNVLFIAIDDQNDWVGPLGGHPLVQTPHLDRLARRGTTFLNAHVQSPLCNPSRTSLMLSLRPTTTGIYGLAPWFRTVPAWQDRVTLPQHFKAHGYRTFTAGKIY
;
A
#
# COMPACT_ATOMS: atom_id res chain seq x y z
N MET A 1 15.29 -71.12 -11.14
CA MET A 1 15.79 -69.76 -10.82
C MET A 1 15.02 -68.77 -11.69
N LYS A 2 14.15 -67.95 -11.11
CA LYS A 2 13.36 -66.92 -11.84
C LYS A 2 13.94 -65.55 -11.48
N PRO A 3 14.26 -64.66 -12.45
CA PRO A 3 14.66 -63.30 -12.12
C PRO A 3 13.41 -62.45 -11.83
N HIS A 4 13.41 -61.80 -10.67
CA HIS A 4 12.40 -60.83 -10.27
C HIS A 4 12.80 -59.47 -10.87
N TRP A 5 11.97 -58.93 -11.76
CA TRP A 5 12.08 -57.55 -12.22
C TRP A 5 11.23 -56.68 -11.29
N ILE A 6 11.86 -55.79 -10.54
CA ILE A 6 11.18 -54.79 -9.71
C ILE A 6 11.11 -53.51 -10.54
N ALA A 7 9.90 -53.12 -10.93
CA ALA A 7 9.62 -51.85 -11.57
C ALA A 7 9.68 -50.73 -10.51
N TRP A 8 10.60 -49.78 -10.68
CA TRP A 8 10.60 -48.54 -9.90
C TRP A 8 9.69 -47.52 -10.59
N LEU A 9 8.45 -47.37 -10.11
CA LEU A 9 7.61 -46.22 -10.45
C LEU A 9 8.13 -45.01 -9.67
N ALA A 10 8.95 -44.18 -10.31
CA ALA A 10 9.27 -42.85 -9.82
C ALA A 10 7.99 -41.99 -9.90
N LEU A 11 7.30 -41.82 -8.77
CA LEU A 11 6.26 -40.80 -8.64
C LEU A 11 6.96 -39.44 -8.67
N PHE A 12 6.99 -38.78 -9.83
CA PHE A 12 7.29 -37.37 -9.91
C PHE A 12 6.14 -36.61 -9.26
N TRP A 13 6.34 -36.16 -8.03
CA TRP A 13 5.44 -35.21 -7.39
C TRP A 13 5.59 -33.87 -8.12
N THR A 14 4.74 -33.63 -9.12
CA THR A 14 4.59 -32.30 -9.69
C THR A 14 4.02 -31.40 -8.60
N ALA A 15 4.86 -30.56 -8.00
CA ALA A 15 4.40 -29.45 -7.18
C ALA A 15 3.47 -28.59 -8.04
N GLY A 16 2.17 -28.69 -7.79
CA GLY A 16 1.17 -27.86 -8.46
C GLY A 16 1.44 -26.38 -8.20
N PRO A 17 1.06 -25.48 -9.13
CA PRO A 17 1.27 -24.05 -8.97
C PRO A 17 0.69 -23.55 -7.64
N HIS A 18 1.51 -22.73 -6.98
CA HIS A 18 1.27 -22.17 -5.66
C HIS A 18 -0.04 -21.36 -5.63
N ALA A 19 -0.80 -21.56 -4.55
CA ALA A 19 -1.94 -20.79 -4.05
C ALA A 19 -2.55 -19.75 -5.01
N LEU A 20 -3.78 -20.01 -5.45
CA LEU A 20 -4.66 -18.99 -6.03
C LEU A 20 -4.61 -17.72 -5.16
N ALA A 21 -4.06 -16.64 -5.72
CA ALA A 21 -4.24 -15.32 -5.14
C ALA A 21 -5.74 -15.11 -4.90
N ALA A 22 -6.14 -14.68 -3.70
CA ALA A 22 -7.53 -14.35 -3.43
C ALA A 22 -8.00 -13.38 -4.52
N THR A 23 -9.14 -13.67 -5.15
CA THR A 23 -9.71 -12.86 -6.24
C THR A 23 -9.95 -11.40 -5.83
N GLN A 24 -9.96 -11.13 -4.52
CA GLN A 24 -10.07 -9.81 -3.91
C GLN A 24 -9.24 -9.75 -2.60
N PRO A 25 -7.97 -9.31 -2.62
CA PRO A 25 -7.13 -9.28 -1.42
C PRO A 25 -7.54 -8.15 -0.47
N ASN A 26 -7.42 -8.37 0.85
CA ASN A 26 -7.54 -7.28 1.81
C ASN A 26 -6.41 -6.25 1.62
N VAL A 27 -6.74 -4.96 1.69
CA VAL A 27 -5.75 -3.87 1.60
C VAL A 27 -5.65 -3.15 2.94
N LEU A 28 -4.45 -3.13 3.51
CA LEU A 28 -4.11 -2.34 4.69
C LEU A 28 -3.25 -1.14 4.26
N PHE A 29 -3.83 0.05 4.31
CA PHE A 29 -3.13 1.31 4.05
C PHE A 29 -2.62 1.91 5.37
N ILE A 30 -1.30 2.00 5.51
CA ILE A 30 -0.65 2.57 6.70
C ILE A 30 -0.10 3.94 6.32
N ALA A 31 -0.65 4.99 6.93
CA ALA A 31 -0.18 6.37 6.78
C ALA A 31 0.53 6.82 8.07
N ILE A 32 1.74 7.34 7.94
CA ILE A 32 2.55 7.84 9.06
C ILE A 32 2.77 9.33 8.82
N ASP A 33 2.44 10.15 9.81
CA ASP A 33 2.52 11.62 9.71
C ASP A 33 3.97 12.07 9.93
N ASP A 34 4.43 13.00 9.09
CA ASP A 34 5.77 13.63 9.17
C ASP A 34 6.95 12.65 9.27
N GLN A 35 6.82 11.45 8.69
CA GLN A 35 7.90 10.49 8.64
C GLN A 35 8.98 10.91 7.62
N ASN A 36 10.21 11.02 8.10
CA ASN A 36 11.39 11.24 7.28
C ASN A 36 12.01 9.91 6.78
N ASP A 37 13.19 9.99 6.16
CA ASP A 37 13.94 8.88 5.59
C ASP A 37 14.81 8.10 6.59
N TRP A 38 14.68 8.36 7.91
CA TRP A 38 15.53 7.73 8.93
C TRP A 38 15.19 6.27 9.23
N VAL A 39 14.26 5.69 8.48
CA VAL A 39 13.85 4.29 8.63
C VAL A 39 14.83 3.33 7.97
N GLY A 40 14.98 2.14 8.55
CA GLY A 40 15.93 1.11 8.09
C GLY A 40 15.86 0.81 6.58
N PRO A 41 14.67 0.70 5.94
CA PRO A 41 14.58 0.42 4.50
C PRO A 41 15.14 1.51 3.57
N LEU A 42 15.40 2.72 4.10
CA LEU A 42 15.94 3.86 3.34
C LEU A 42 17.39 4.18 3.72
N GLY A 43 18.09 3.29 4.42
CA GLY A 43 19.47 3.49 4.87
C GLY A 43 19.57 4.09 6.27
N GLY A 44 18.51 4.76 6.73
CA GLY A 44 18.22 5.05 8.14
C GLY A 44 19.23 5.87 8.93
N HIS A 45 18.83 6.24 10.16
CA HIS A 45 19.75 6.84 11.14
C HIS A 45 20.26 5.74 12.11
N PRO A 46 21.54 5.70 12.52
CA PRO A 46 22.10 4.61 13.34
C PRO A 46 21.38 4.33 14.67
N LEU A 47 20.72 5.35 15.24
CA LEU A 47 19.97 5.24 16.49
C LEU A 47 18.49 4.85 16.29
N VAL A 48 17.97 4.84 15.06
CA VAL A 48 16.56 4.55 14.78
C VAL A 48 16.38 3.04 14.60
N GLN A 49 15.46 2.47 15.38
CA GLN A 49 15.14 1.05 15.33
C GLN A 49 13.75 0.85 14.72
N THR A 50 13.67 0.23 13.54
CA THR A 50 12.41 -0.03 12.84
C THR A 50 12.19 -1.51 12.49
N PRO A 51 12.40 -2.47 13.42
CA PRO A 51 12.49 -3.90 13.09
C PRO A 51 11.22 -4.45 12.41
N HIS A 52 10.04 -3.88 12.69
CA HIS A 52 8.79 -4.27 12.06
C HIS A 52 8.63 -3.72 10.64
N LEU A 53 9.09 -2.49 10.38
CA LEU A 53 9.10 -1.90 9.05
C LEU A 53 10.17 -2.59 8.18
N ASP A 54 11.33 -2.91 8.76
CA ASP A 54 12.39 -3.66 8.08
C ASP A 54 11.90 -5.04 7.66
N ARG A 55 11.15 -5.72 8.55
CA ARG A 55 10.52 -7.01 8.24
C ARG A 55 9.46 -6.87 7.14
N LEU A 56 8.73 -5.76 7.08
CA LEU A 56 7.76 -5.50 6.02
C LEU A 56 8.47 -5.25 4.68
N ALA A 57 9.55 -4.46 4.67
CA ALA A 57 10.35 -4.20 3.48
C ALA A 57 10.95 -5.47 2.88
N ARG A 58 11.48 -6.39 3.72
CA ARG A 58 12.05 -7.67 3.25
C ARG A 58 11.05 -8.62 2.56
N ARG A 59 9.74 -8.43 2.76
CA ARG A 59 8.69 -9.27 2.16
C ARG A 59 7.91 -8.58 1.05
N GLY A 60 8.35 -7.40 0.62
CA GLY A 60 7.64 -6.58 -0.35
C GLY A 60 8.59 -5.78 -1.22
N THR A 61 8.07 -4.70 -1.80
CA THR A 61 8.83 -3.79 -2.66
C THR A 61 9.00 -2.45 -1.95
N THR A 62 10.24 -2.01 -1.80
CA THR A 62 10.57 -0.67 -1.29
C THR A 62 10.81 0.27 -2.46
N PHE A 63 10.01 1.35 -2.51
CA PHE A 63 10.23 2.44 -3.47
C PHE A 63 11.24 3.42 -2.87
N LEU A 64 12.47 3.41 -3.40
CA LEU A 64 13.56 4.25 -2.90
C LEU A 64 13.43 5.74 -3.27
N ASN A 65 12.50 6.07 -4.18
CA ASN A 65 12.33 7.42 -4.70
C ASN A 65 10.84 7.83 -4.81
N ALA A 66 10.08 7.60 -3.73
CA ALA A 66 8.67 7.98 -3.64
C ALA A 66 8.52 9.42 -3.13
N HIS A 67 7.73 10.25 -3.84
CA HIS A 67 7.54 11.66 -3.51
C HIS A 67 6.06 12.02 -3.34
N VAL A 68 5.78 12.86 -2.35
CA VAL A 68 4.48 13.51 -2.17
C VAL A 68 4.31 14.69 -3.13
N GLN A 69 3.07 15.09 -3.38
CA GLN A 69 2.76 16.20 -4.29
C GLN A 69 2.81 17.57 -3.58
N SER A 70 2.83 17.58 -2.25
CA SER A 70 3.02 18.76 -1.42
C SER A 70 3.64 18.37 -0.08
N PRO A 71 4.58 19.14 0.49
CA PRO A 71 5.19 18.86 1.79
C PRO A 71 4.32 19.37 2.96
N LEU A 72 2.99 19.36 2.81
CA LEU A 72 2.04 19.80 3.83
C LEU A 72 0.86 18.83 3.94
N CYS A 73 0.38 18.60 5.17
CA CYS A 73 -0.63 17.58 5.51
C CYS A 73 -1.85 17.55 4.56
N ASN A 74 -2.68 18.59 4.60
CA ASN A 74 -3.95 18.65 3.85
C ASN A 74 -3.76 18.51 2.32
N PRO A 75 -2.87 19.27 1.64
CA PRO A 75 -2.70 19.13 0.20
C PRO A 75 -2.07 17.80 -0.21
N SER A 76 -1.14 17.23 0.58
CA SER A 76 -0.56 15.91 0.34
C SER A 76 -1.63 14.81 0.41
N ARG A 77 -2.40 14.79 1.50
CA ARG A 77 -3.41 13.75 1.77
C ARG A 77 -4.61 13.87 0.84
N THR A 78 -5.05 15.09 0.55
CA THR A 78 -6.06 15.34 -0.49
C THR A 78 -5.58 14.83 -1.85
N SER A 79 -4.32 15.08 -2.20
CA SER A 79 -3.77 14.63 -3.48
C SER A 79 -3.80 13.11 -3.61
N LEU A 80 -3.36 12.41 -2.57
CA LEU A 80 -3.37 10.95 -2.50
C LEU A 80 -4.79 10.38 -2.58
N MET A 81 -5.74 10.97 -1.84
CA MET A 81 -7.11 10.44 -1.74
C MET A 81 -7.97 10.72 -2.97
N LEU A 82 -7.71 11.81 -3.71
CA LEU A 82 -8.46 12.18 -4.91
C LEU A 82 -7.76 11.82 -6.22
N SER A 83 -6.49 11.41 -6.15
CA SER A 83 -5.59 11.23 -7.29
C SER A 83 -5.47 12.50 -8.15
N LEU A 84 -5.39 13.67 -7.51
CA LEU A 84 -5.29 14.98 -8.17
C LEU A 84 -4.14 15.79 -7.56
N ARG A 85 -3.37 16.51 -8.37
CA ARG A 85 -2.28 17.37 -7.85
C ARG A 85 -2.87 18.58 -7.11
N PRO A 86 -2.14 19.18 -6.14
CA PRO A 86 -2.49 20.49 -5.57
C PRO A 86 -2.72 21.56 -6.64
N THR A 87 -1.97 21.52 -7.75
CA THR A 87 -2.16 22.40 -8.90
C THR A 87 -3.48 22.20 -9.64
N THR A 88 -4.09 21.03 -9.52
CA THR A 88 -5.43 20.76 -10.04
C THR A 88 -6.50 21.13 -9.03
N THR A 89 -6.31 20.81 -7.75
CA THR A 89 -7.33 21.03 -6.73
C THR A 89 -7.40 22.48 -6.25
N GLY A 90 -6.32 23.25 -6.39
CA GLY A 90 -6.18 24.59 -5.81
C GLY A 90 -5.98 24.59 -4.29
N ILE A 91 -5.83 23.42 -3.67
CA ILE A 91 -5.64 23.28 -2.22
C ILE A 91 -4.15 23.22 -1.96
N TYR A 92 -3.58 24.32 -1.44
CA TYR A 92 -2.15 24.44 -1.13
C TYR A 92 -1.85 24.58 0.37
N GLY A 93 -2.85 24.93 1.17
CA GLY A 93 -2.72 25.14 2.62
C GLY A 93 -3.45 24.09 3.44
N LEU A 94 -3.42 24.26 4.77
CA LEU A 94 -4.18 23.41 5.71
C LEU A 94 -5.70 23.59 5.59
N ALA A 95 -6.13 24.62 4.86
CA ALA A 95 -7.51 24.87 4.45
C ALA A 95 -7.52 25.36 2.99
N PRO A 96 -8.64 25.23 2.25
CA PRO A 96 -9.88 24.57 2.67
C PRO A 96 -9.76 23.04 2.67
N TRP A 97 -10.75 22.40 3.27
CA TRP A 97 -10.98 20.97 3.15
C TRP A 97 -11.61 20.66 1.78
N PHE A 98 -11.21 19.59 1.10
CA PHE A 98 -11.69 19.36 -0.27
C PHE A 98 -13.21 19.20 -0.37
N ARG A 99 -13.88 18.69 0.67
CA ARG A 99 -15.36 18.59 0.67
C ARG A 99 -16.06 19.95 0.81
N THR A 100 -15.35 21.00 1.25
CA THR A 100 -15.89 22.36 1.31
C THR A 100 -15.57 23.17 0.05
N VAL A 101 -14.91 22.56 -0.94
CA VAL A 101 -14.64 23.19 -2.24
C VAL A 101 -15.67 22.69 -3.25
N PRO A 102 -16.55 23.55 -3.80
CA PRO A 102 -17.64 23.12 -4.67
C PRO A 102 -17.21 22.25 -5.87
N ALA A 103 -16.05 22.53 -6.45
CA ALA A 103 -15.51 21.75 -7.57
C ALA A 103 -15.14 20.30 -7.20
N TRP A 104 -14.87 20.01 -5.92
CA TRP A 104 -14.34 18.72 -5.45
C TRP A 104 -15.23 18.02 -4.42
N GLN A 105 -16.31 18.65 -4.00
CA GLN A 105 -17.17 18.18 -2.92
C GLN A 105 -17.73 16.76 -3.18
N ASP A 106 -17.98 16.42 -4.44
CA ASP A 106 -18.56 15.13 -4.85
C ASP A 106 -17.52 14.17 -5.47
N ARG A 107 -16.23 14.54 -5.44
CA ARG A 107 -15.16 13.70 -6.00
C ARG A 107 -15.09 12.37 -5.26
N VAL A 108 -15.07 11.27 -6.02
CA VAL A 108 -14.85 9.93 -5.47
C VAL A 108 -13.44 9.83 -4.89
N THR A 109 -13.34 9.50 -3.61
CA THR A 109 -12.06 9.25 -2.93
C THR A 109 -11.61 7.81 -3.08
N LEU A 110 -10.32 7.53 -2.84
CA LEU A 110 -9.77 6.19 -2.81
C LEU A 110 -10.62 5.18 -1.99
N PRO A 111 -10.98 5.44 -0.71
CA PRO A 111 -11.84 4.51 0.03
C PRO A 111 -13.26 4.40 -0.56
N GLN A 112 -13.83 5.47 -1.12
CA GLN A 112 -15.13 5.39 -1.79
C GLN A 112 -15.08 4.50 -3.04
N HIS A 113 -14.00 4.57 -3.80
CA HIS A 113 -13.76 3.69 -4.95
C HIS A 113 -13.71 2.22 -4.50
N PHE A 114 -12.95 1.90 -3.45
CA PHE A 114 -12.92 0.55 -2.87
C PHE A 114 -14.32 0.09 -2.44
N LYS A 115 -15.07 0.94 -1.71
CA LYS A 115 -16.43 0.62 -1.27
C LYS A 115 -17.39 0.31 -2.41
N ALA A 116 -17.31 1.08 -3.51
CA ALA A 116 -18.14 0.85 -4.70
C ALA A 116 -17.82 -0.50 -5.40
N HIS A 117 -16.65 -1.07 -5.16
CA HIS A 117 -16.18 -2.33 -5.78
C HIS A 117 -16.14 -3.49 -4.77
N GLY A 118 -17.07 -3.51 -3.81
CA GLY A 118 -17.30 -4.65 -2.93
C GLY A 118 -16.40 -4.72 -1.69
N TYR A 119 -15.52 -3.73 -1.46
CA TYR A 119 -14.74 -3.70 -0.23
C TYR A 119 -15.51 -3.07 0.93
N ARG A 120 -15.28 -3.59 2.14
CA ARG A 120 -15.61 -2.88 3.37
C ARG A 120 -14.44 -1.97 3.72
N THR A 121 -14.69 -0.67 3.83
CA THR A 121 -13.65 0.31 4.14
C THR A 121 -13.79 0.82 5.56
N PHE A 122 -12.70 0.72 6.32
CA PHE A 122 -12.58 1.24 7.68
C PHE A 122 -11.45 2.25 7.74
N THR A 123 -11.53 3.19 8.68
CA THR A 123 -10.49 4.19 8.92
C THR A 123 -10.28 4.36 10.42
N ALA A 124 -9.03 4.57 10.82
CA ALA A 124 -8.65 4.91 12.19
C ALA A 124 -7.47 5.89 12.13
N GLY A 125 -7.45 6.85 13.05
CA GLY A 125 -6.42 7.89 13.09
C GLY A 125 -6.56 8.96 11.99
N LYS A 126 -5.44 9.61 11.66
CA LYS A 126 -5.36 10.72 10.71
C LYS A 126 -5.04 10.23 9.30
N ILE A 127 -6.06 10.16 8.44
CA ILE A 127 -5.89 9.82 7.00
C ILE A 127 -5.83 11.07 6.13
N TYR A 128 -6.44 12.16 6.60
CA TYR A 128 -6.58 13.41 5.88
C TYR A 128 -5.94 14.59 6.61
#